data_AF-R6CS21-F1
#
_entry.id   AF-R6CS21-F1
#
_cell.length_a   1.000
_cell.length_b   1.000
_cell.length_c   1.000
_cell.angle_alpha   90.00
_cell.angle_beta   90.00
_cell.angle_gamma   90.00
#
_symmetry.space_group_name_H-M   'P 1'
#
loop_
_entity.id
_entity.type
_entity.pdbx_description
1 polymer ?
#
loop_
_entity_poly.entity_id
_entity_poly.type
_entity_poly.pdbx_seq_one_letter_code
_entity_poly.pdbx_strand_id
1 'polypeptide(L)'
;MKSDIKNVAAFLAVAIWADGVYAEEEKMILAEIAEVLNVEESELTENVDKALKVLQDKDDEAVQAYIIENASALDEEDVKVLMQCAIEIVLADDVIARDEVQVLFDLADATGSVEHTDVALMLADLVKYNPDIEIEF
;
A
#
# COMPACT_ATOMS: atom_id res chain seq x y z
N MET A 1 6.83 7.79 -12.88
CA MET A 1 7.47 6.58 -12.30
C MET A 1 8.14 5.70 -13.36
N LYS A 2 8.98 4.74 -12.96
CA LYS A 2 9.63 3.76 -13.86
C LYS A 2 8.92 2.40 -13.90
N SER A 3 8.32 2.01 -12.78
CA SER A 3 7.58 0.76 -12.59
C SER A 3 6.31 0.72 -13.44
N ASP A 4 5.87 -0.48 -13.81
CA ASP A 4 4.59 -0.68 -14.50
C ASP A 4 3.44 -0.30 -13.55
N ILE A 5 2.51 0.53 -14.03
CA ILE A 5 1.36 0.99 -13.26
C ILE A 5 0.48 -0.17 -12.74
N LYS A 6 0.50 -1.32 -13.40
CA LYS A 6 -0.21 -2.52 -12.93
C LYS A 6 0.42 -3.11 -11.68
N ASN A 7 1.74 -3.15 -11.62
CA ASN A 7 2.47 -3.68 -10.47
C ASN A 7 2.32 -2.73 -9.28
N VAL A 8 2.37 -1.43 -9.56
CA VAL A 8 2.09 -0.35 -8.59
C VAL A 8 0.67 -0.48 -8.04
N ALA A 9 -0.32 -0.61 -8.92
CA ALA A 9 -1.71 -0.74 -8.51
C ALA A 9 -1.96 -2.02 -7.72
N ALA A 10 -1.33 -3.14 -8.10
CA ALA A 10 -1.38 -4.39 -7.35
C ALA A 10 -0.81 -4.24 -5.93
N PHE A 11 0.30 -3.50 -5.80
CA PHE A 11 0.93 -3.20 -4.53
C PHE A 11 0.01 -2.34 -3.64
N LEU A 12 -0.54 -1.25 -4.17
CA LEU A 12 -1.44 -0.36 -3.43
C LEU A 12 -2.77 -1.03 -3.07
N ALA A 13 -3.31 -1.88 -3.96
CA ALA A 13 -4.55 -2.60 -3.70
C ALA A 13 -4.46 -3.54 -2.48
N VAL A 14 -3.27 -4.05 -2.18
CA VAL A 14 -3.05 -4.90 -1.00
C VAL A 14 -3.03 -4.07 0.27
N ALA A 15 -2.44 -2.87 0.22
CA ALA A 15 -2.49 -1.93 1.34
C ALA A 15 -3.93 -1.49 1.64
N ILE A 16 -4.71 -1.23 0.59
CA ILE A 16 -6.14 -0.92 0.68
C ILE A 16 -6.92 -2.09 1.28
N TRP A 17 -6.64 -3.32 0.82
CA TRP A 17 -7.35 -4.50 1.32
C TRP A 17 -6.89 -4.97 2.72
N ALA A 18 -6.04 -4.22 3.42
CA ALA A 18 -5.44 -4.64 4.68
C ALA A 18 -6.48 -4.89 5.79
N ASP A 19 -7.51 -4.05 5.85
CA ASP A 19 -8.63 -4.17 6.79
C ASP A 19 -9.80 -5.03 6.23
N GLY A 20 -9.66 -5.50 4.98
CA GLY A 20 -10.68 -6.26 4.25
C GLY A 20 -11.87 -5.43 3.77
N VAL A 21 -11.78 -4.10 3.81
CA VAL A 21 -12.77 -3.16 3.33
C VAL A 21 -12.19 -2.39 2.16
N TYR A 22 -13.06 -1.94 1.26
CA TYR A 22 -12.68 -0.90 0.29
C TYR A 22 -13.62 0.27 0.49
N ALA A 23 -13.16 1.25 1.28
CA ALA A 23 -13.96 2.37 1.76
C ALA A 23 -13.80 3.60 0.84
N GLU A 24 -14.70 4.57 0.95
CA GLU A 24 -14.62 5.79 0.12
C GLU A 24 -13.46 6.69 0.58
N GLU A 25 -13.07 6.58 1.84
CA GLU A 25 -11.93 7.27 2.46
C GLU A 25 -10.62 6.94 1.73
N GLU A 26 -10.39 5.67 1.39
CA GLU A 26 -9.17 5.19 0.72
C GLU A 26 -9.10 5.65 -0.75
N LYS A 27 -10.25 5.89 -1.38
CA LYS A 27 -10.31 6.47 -2.73
C LYS A 27 -9.84 7.91 -2.78
N MET A 28 -10.02 8.67 -1.70
CA MET A 28 -9.55 10.06 -1.65
C MET A 28 -8.02 10.10 -1.66
N ILE A 29 -7.37 9.12 -1.03
CA ILE A 29 -5.91 9.03 -0.99
C ILE A 29 -5.33 8.62 -2.35
N LEU A 30 -6.05 7.85 -3.17
CA LEU A 30 -5.59 7.49 -4.52
C LEU A 30 -5.34 8.72 -5.42
N ALA A 31 -6.09 9.81 -5.25
CA ALA A 31 -5.86 11.05 -5.98
C ALA A 31 -4.52 11.71 -5.58
N GLU A 32 -4.22 11.75 -4.29
CA GLU A 32 -2.97 12.28 -3.76
C GLU A 32 -1.77 11.41 -4.18
N ILE A 33 -1.93 10.08 -4.12
CA ILE A 33 -0.92 9.13 -4.59
C ILE A 33 -0.67 9.30 -6.10
N ALA A 34 -1.71 9.48 -6.91
CA ALA A 34 -1.55 9.71 -8.34
C ALA A 34 -0.71 10.96 -8.63
N GLU A 35 -0.92 12.04 -7.86
CA GLU A 35 -0.12 13.26 -7.94
C GLU A 35 1.35 12.99 -7.57
N VAL A 36 1.62 12.30 -6.46
CA VAL A 36 2.98 11.96 -6.00
C VAL A 36 3.72 11.09 -7.02
N LEU A 37 3.04 10.09 -7.59
CA LEU A 37 3.61 9.17 -8.58
C LEU A 37 3.71 9.81 -9.98
N ASN A 38 3.12 10.99 -10.15
CA ASN A 38 3.00 11.73 -11.41
C ASN A 38 2.38 10.84 -12.50
N VAL A 39 1.22 10.28 -12.19
CA VAL A 39 0.39 9.44 -13.07
C VAL A 39 -1.04 9.99 -13.13
N GLU A 40 -1.82 9.56 -14.12
CA GLU A 40 -3.22 9.94 -14.21
C GLU A 40 -4.05 9.22 -13.14
N GLU A 41 -4.77 9.97 -12.30
CA GLU A 41 -5.64 9.45 -11.24
C GLU A 41 -6.62 8.40 -11.76
N SER A 42 -7.25 8.68 -12.90
CA SER A 42 -8.21 7.77 -13.52
C SER A 42 -7.58 6.43 -13.94
N GLU A 43 -6.32 6.45 -14.39
CA GLU A 43 -5.58 5.25 -14.77
C GLU A 43 -5.15 4.45 -13.54
N LEU A 44 -4.67 5.13 -12.49
CA LEU A 44 -4.31 4.49 -11.23
C LEU A 44 -5.52 3.80 -10.61
N THR A 45 -6.63 4.53 -10.48
CA THR A 45 -7.88 4.03 -9.90
C THR A 45 -8.40 2.82 -10.66
N GLU A 46 -8.42 2.86 -12.01
CA GLU A 46 -8.89 1.73 -12.81
C GLU A 46 -8.02 0.48 -12.62
N ASN A 47 -6.70 0.64 -12.49
CA ASN A 47 -5.80 -0.48 -12.25
C ASN A 47 -5.92 -1.03 -10.82
N VAL A 48 -6.10 -0.16 -9.82
CA VAL A 48 -6.32 -0.55 -8.42
C VAL A 48 -7.63 -1.33 -8.30
N ASP A 49 -8.72 -0.85 -8.89
CA ASP A 49 -10.01 -1.55 -8.92
C ASP A 49 -9.91 -2.96 -9.54
N LYS A 50 -9.09 -3.10 -10.58
CA LYS A 50 -8.83 -4.40 -11.21
C LYS A 50 -8.05 -5.32 -10.28
N ALA A 51 -7.02 -4.80 -9.60
CA ALA A 51 -6.23 -5.56 -8.65
C ALA A 51 -7.06 -6.00 -7.44
N LEU A 52 -7.89 -5.10 -6.89
CA LEU A 52 -8.81 -5.41 -5.78
C LEU A 52 -9.76 -6.55 -6.11
N LYS A 53 -10.35 -6.55 -7.32
CA LYS A 53 -11.19 -7.67 -7.78
C LYS A 53 -10.44 -8.98 -7.86
N VAL A 54 -9.16 -8.94 -8.24
CA VAL A 54 -8.30 -10.12 -8.28
C VAL A 54 -7.97 -10.63 -6.87
N LEU A 55 -7.80 -9.72 -5.90
CA LEU A 55 -7.56 -10.07 -4.49
C LEU A 55 -8.79 -10.70 -3.83
N GLN A 56 -10.00 -10.20 -4.12
CA GLN A 56 -11.26 -10.72 -3.56
C GLN A 56 -11.51 -12.20 -3.87
N ASP A 57 -11.02 -12.69 -5.01
CA ASP A 57 -11.19 -14.07 -5.45
C ASP A 57 -10.04 -15.01 -4.99
N LYS A 58 -9.05 -14.48 -4.24
CA LYS A 58 -7.86 -15.21 -3.80
C LYS A 58 -7.94 -15.59 -2.32
N ASP A 59 -7.28 -16.70 -1.97
CA ASP A 59 -6.97 -17.04 -0.59
C ASP A 59 -5.64 -16.39 -0.17
N ASP A 60 -5.33 -16.44 1.14
CA ASP A 60 -4.16 -15.79 1.72
C ASP A 60 -2.84 -16.22 1.05
N GLU A 61 -2.70 -17.50 0.69
CA GLU A 61 -1.52 -18.00 -0.03
C GLU A 61 -1.43 -17.41 -1.44
N ALA A 62 -2.55 -17.32 -2.17
CA ALA A 62 -2.59 -16.73 -3.49
C ALA A 62 -2.44 -15.20 -3.47
N VAL A 63 -2.84 -14.54 -2.39
CA VAL A 63 -2.58 -13.11 -2.14
C VAL A 63 -1.09 -12.90 -1.93
N GLN A 64 -0.45 -13.66 -1.05
CA GLN A 64 1.01 -13.63 -0.84
C GLN A 64 1.79 -13.82 -2.15
N ALA A 65 1.44 -14.85 -2.93
CA ALA A 65 2.08 -15.10 -4.23
C ALA A 65 1.88 -13.93 -5.21
N TYR A 66 0.68 -13.34 -5.23
CA TYR A 66 0.36 -12.19 -6.06
C TYR A 66 1.18 -10.94 -5.66
N ILE A 67 1.32 -10.67 -4.36
CA ILE A 67 2.13 -9.56 -3.87
C ILE A 67 3.58 -9.75 -4.29
N ILE A 68 4.17 -10.92 -4.06
CA ILE A 68 5.57 -11.20 -4.40
C ILE A 68 5.82 -11.04 -5.90
N GLU A 69 4.93 -11.54 -6.75
CA GLU A 69 5.07 -11.44 -8.21
C GLU A 69 5.08 -9.98 -8.68
N ASN A 70 4.19 -9.15 -8.15
CA ASN A 70 4.06 -7.74 -8.56
C ASN A 70 5.11 -6.84 -7.90
N ALA A 71 5.36 -7.03 -6.60
CA ALA A 71 6.26 -6.19 -5.82
C ALA A 71 7.73 -6.39 -6.20
N SER A 72 8.15 -7.63 -6.52
CA SER A 72 9.52 -7.91 -6.99
C SER A 72 9.82 -7.36 -8.39
N ALA A 73 8.79 -6.95 -9.14
CA ALA A 73 8.90 -6.32 -10.44
C ALA A 73 8.89 -4.78 -10.38
N LEU A 74 8.84 -4.20 -9.17
CA LEU A 74 8.94 -2.75 -8.95
C LEU A 74 10.40 -2.28 -9.01
N ASP A 75 10.61 -1.06 -9.48
CA ASP A 75 11.92 -0.41 -9.47
C ASP A 75 12.27 0.06 -8.04
N GLU A 76 13.50 -0.19 -7.59
CA GLU A 76 13.97 0.15 -6.24
C GLU A 76 13.79 1.64 -5.88
N GLU A 77 13.87 2.55 -6.87
CA GLU A 77 13.65 3.98 -6.64
C GLU A 77 12.17 4.30 -6.37
N ASP A 78 11.26 3.56 -7.00
CA ASP A 78 9.81 3.74 -6.83
C ASP A 78 9.32 3.05 -5.54
N VAL A 79 9.92 1.92 -5.15
CA VAL A 79 9.50 1.11 -3.98
C VAL A 79 9.40 1.93 -2.70
N LYS A 80 10.35 2.82 -2.42
CA LYS A 80 10.31 3.64 -1.20
C LYS A 80 9.14 4.61 -1.17
N VAL A 81 8.82 5.19 -2.33
CA VAL A 81 7.67 6.09 -2.47
C VAL A 81 6.39 5.28 -2.32
N LEU A 82 6.31 4.11 -2.94
CA LEU A 82 5.15 3.22 -2.83
C LEU A 82 4.91 2.71 -1.41
N MET A 83 5.97 2.43 -0.64
CA MET A 83 5.83 2.10 0.77
C MET A 83 5.25 3.27 1.57
N GLN A 84 5.65 4.51 1.29
CA GLN A 84 5.05 5.68 1.95
C GLN A 84 3.57 5.82 1.59
N CYS A 85 3.23 5.64 0.31
CA CYS A 85 1.83 5.64 -0.15
C CYS A 85 1.02 4.51 0.52
N ALA A 86 1.59 3.32 0.69
CA ALA A 86 0.92 2.22 1.38
C ALA A 86 0.69 2.52 2.87
N ILE A 87 1.63 3.19 3.53
CA ILE A 87 1.44 3.66 4.91
C ILE A 87 0.32 4.70 4.97
N GLU A 88 0.28 5.67 4.05
CA GLU A 88 -0.78 6.68 4.01
C GLU A 88 -2.16 6.07 3.78
N ILE A 89 -2.26 5.04 2.93
CA ILE A 89 -3.50 4.28 2.73
C ILE A 89 -3.96 3.62 4.03
N VAL A 90 -3.07 2.88 4.69
CA VAL A 90 -3.38 2.17 5.93
C VAL A 90 -3.80 3.14 7.03
N LEU A 91 -3.27 4.37 7.03
CA LEU A 91 -3.59 5.39 8.02
C LEU A 91 -4.81 6.25 7.65
N ALA A 92 -5.55 5.91 6.60
CA ALA A 92 -6.66 6.73 6.10
C ALA A 92 -7.75 6.98 7.13
N ASP A 93 -7.96 6.04 8.05
CA ASP A 93 -8.99 6.08 9.09
C ASP A 93 -8.46 6.60 10.45
N ASP A 94 -7.22 7.09 10.47
CA ASP A 94 -6.48 7.53 11.67
C ASP A 94 -6.31 6.42 12.73
N VAL A 95 -6.43 5.14 12.37
CA VAL A 95 -6.18 3.99 13.26
C VAL A 95 -4.94 3.22 12.80
N ILE A 96 -4.19 2.68 13.75
CA ILE A 96 -3.11 1.73 13.49
C ILE A 96 -3.42 0.45 14.24
N ALA A 97 -3.82 -0.58 13.50
CA ALA A 97 -4.03 -1.92 14.00
C ALA A 97 -2.82 -2.83 13.73
N ARG A 98 -2.73 -3.91 14.51
CA ARG A 98 -1.65 -4.91 14.36
C ARG A 98 -1.62 -5.55 12.97
N ASP A 99 -2.80 -5.86 12.43
CA ASP A 99 -2.91 -6.61 11.17
C ASP A 99 -2.48 -5.73 9.98
N GLU A 100 -2.77 -4.43 10.03
CA GLU A 100 -2.30 -3.43 9.08
C GLU A 100 -0.77 -3.26 9.08
N VAL A 101 -0.17 -3.17 10.27
CA VAL A 101 1.30 -3.12 10.39
C VAL A 101 1.92 -4.41 9.83
N GLN A 102 1.29 -5.56 10.02
CA GLN A 102 1.74 -6.81 9.43
C GLN A 102 1.65 -6.76 7.89
N VAL A 103 0.59 -6.22 7.31
CA VAL A 103 0.46 -6.04 5.86
C VAL A 103 1.58 -5.14 5.31
N LEU A 104 1.93 -4.06 6.01
CA LEU A 104 3.05 -3.20 5.60
C LEU A 104 4.40 -3.94 5.60
N PHE A 105 4.63 -4.83 6.57
CA PHE A 105 5.83 -5.65 6.59
C PHE A 105 5.83 -6.73 5.50
N ASP A 106 4.68 -7.35 5.23
CA ASP A 106 4.53 -8.32 4.16
C ASP A 106 4.78 -7.66 2.78
N LEU A 107 4.30 -6.43 2.59
CA LEU A 107 4.59 -5.61 1.40
C LEU A 107 6.09 -5.32 1.29
N ALA A 108 6.74 -4.92 2.38
CA ALA A 108 8.17 -4.66 2.39
C ALA A 108 8.99 -5.92 2.05
N ASP A 109 8.65 -7.06 2.66
CA ASP A 109 9.29 -8.35 2.37
C ASP A 109 9.14 -8.74 0.89
N ALA A 110 7.95 -8.51 0.32
CA ALA A 110 7.67 -8.83 -1.07
C ALA A 110 8.47 -7.97 -2.08
N THR A 111 8.84 -6.74 -1.71
CA THR A 111 9.74 -5.91 -2.52
C THR A 111 11.18 -6.39 -2.50
N GLY A 112 11.57 -7.15 -1.47
CA GLY A 112 12.94 -7.64 -1.25
C GLY A 112 14.00 -6.53 -1.05
N SER A 113 13.59 -5.27 -0.94
CA SER A 113 14.49 -4.10 -0.94
C SER A 113 14.24 -3.12 0.21
N VAL A 114 13.15 -3.29 0.96
CA VAL A 114 12.80 -2.47 2.13
C VAL A 114 12.86 -3.31 3.39
N GLU A 115 13.65 -2.87 4.36
CA GLU A 115 13.75 -3.52 5.67
C GLU A 115 12.58 -3.10 6.57
N HIS A 116 12.12 -4.00 7.45
CA HIS A 116 11.06 -3.67 8.43
C HIS A 116 11.41 -2.47 9.32
N THR A 117 12.71 -2.27 9.58
CA THR A 117 13.18 -1.10 10.33
C THR A 117 12.92 0.20 9.60
N ASP A 118 13.00 0.22 8.27
CA ASP A 118 12.72 1.41 7.46
C ASP A 118 11.22 1.71 7.49
N VAL A 119 10.37 0.68 7.36
CA VAL A 119 8.90 0.83 7.48
C VAL A 119 8.51 1.39 8.85
N ALA A 120 9.09 0.85 9.93
CA ALA A 120 8.82 1.32 11.28
C ALA A 120 9.25 2.79 11.49
N LEU A 121 10.36 3.21 10.88
CA LEU A 121 10.81 4.61 10.94
C LEU A 121 9.91 5.54 10.12
N MET A 122 9.44 5.10 8.95
CA MET A 122 8.48 5.87 8.14
C MET A 122 7.16 6.05 8.89
N LEU A 123 6.63 4.98 9.47
CA LEU A 123 5.40 5.02 10.28
C LEU A 123 5.56 5.93 11.50
N ALA A 124 6.68 5.84 12.22
CA ALA A 124 6.97 6.71 13.35
C ALA A 124 7.12 8.19 12.95
N ASP A 125 7.69 8.48 11.79
CA ASP A 125 7.79 9.86 11.29
C ASP A 125 6.42 10.43 10.95
N LEU A 126 5.53 9.64 10.34
CA LEU A 126 4.17 10.07 10.00
C LEU A 126 3.30 10.28 11.24
N VAL A 127 3.30 9.32 12.18
CA VAL A 127 2.59 9.43 13.47
C VAL A 127 3.04 10.63 14.29
N LYS A 128 4.32 10.99 14.23
CA LYS A 128 4.85 12.17 14.91
C LYS A 128 4.21 13.48 14.43
N TYR A 129 3.71 13.54 13.18
CA TYR A 129 3.07 14.71 12.61
C TYR A 129 1.53 14.65 12.61
N ASN A 130 0.93 13.50 12.90
CA ASN A 130 -0.51 13.34 13.00
C ASN A 130 -0.93 12.99 14.45
N PRO A 131 -1.32 13.98 15.27
CA PRO A 131 -1.59 13.79 16.70
C PRO A 131 -2.91 13.06 17.00
N ASP A 132 -3.77 12.89 15.99
CA ASP A 132 -5.10 12.30 16.15
C ASP A 132 -5.10 10.77 15.93
N ILE A 133 -3.96 10.17 15.55
CA ILE A 133 -3.83 8.73 15.32
C ILE A 133 -4.05 7.91 16.61
N GLU A 134 -4.92 6.92 16.52
CA GLU A 134 -5.16 5.90 17.55
C GLU A 134 -4.34 4.63 17.27
N ILE A 135 -3.76 4.03 18.31
CA ILE A 135 -2.98 2.78 18.19
C ILE A 135 -3.75 1.65 18.88
N GLU A 136 -4.14 0.64 18.12
CA GLU A 136 -4.79 -0.58 18.60
C GLU A 136 -3.79 -1.74 18.72
N PHE A 137 -3.80 -2.42 19.87
CA PHE A 137 -2.86 -3.50 20.24
C PHE A 137 -3.51 -4.88 20.30
#